data_AF-A0A2N2ESJ1-F1
#
_entry.id   AF-A0A2N2ESJ1-F1
#
_cell.length_a   1.000
_cell.length_b   1.000
_cell.length_c   1.000
_cell.angle_alpha   90.00
_cell.angle_beta   90.00
_cell.angle_gamma   90.00
#
_symmetry.space_group_name_H-M   'P 1'
#
loop_
_entity.id
_entity.type
_entity.pdbx_description
1 polymer ?
#
loop_
_entity_poly.entity_id
_entity_poly.type
_entity_poly.pdbx_seq_one_letter_code
_entity_poly.pdbx_strand_id
1 'polypeptide(L)'
;MAGNKKLSALFTLFLSAAGAHAGGLSVIGPCSAEPVFESSFEIGGSSVSAGKVSEDVFAAAGVPYTGDGDGLLSIMDSPSGAAAVEVVSGSEMRVYGWCYAVNGSTPSVMPGAFFLHDNTARVVWFYAYSAYKEGVWGDSCLPSYEVRPHQFCAATRAGAPLSGDIAPALRPAGVLRGMPALGAPVPRE
;
A
#
# COMPACT_ATOMS: atom_id res chain seq x y z
N MET A 1 -18.03 -65.97 -25.37
CA MET A 1 -18.80 -64.71 -25.38
C MET A 1 -18.69 -64.08 -24.00
N ALA A 2 -18.65 -62.73 -23.96
CA ALA A 2 -18.65 -61.85 -22.77
C ALA A 2 -17.37 -61.91 -21.91
N GLY A 3 -16.57 -60.85 -21.71
CA GLY A 3 -16.80 -59.40 -21.84
C GLY A 3 -17.07 -58.78 -20.47
N ASN A 4 -16.25 -57.81 -20.05
CA ASN A 4 -16.57 -56.62 -19.22
C ASN A 4 -15.25 -55.93 -18.79
N LYS A 5 -14.73 -54.98 -19.58
CA LYS A 5 -15.02 -53.53 -19.57
C LYS A 5 -14.60 -52.82 -18.28
N LYS A 6 -13.40 -52.25 -18.36
CA LYS A 6 -12.81 -51.22 -17.49
C LYS A 6 -13.77 -50.04 -17.36
N LEU A 7 -14.03 -49.56 -16.14
CA LEU A 7 -14.64 -48.25 -15.90
C LEU A 7 -13.72 -47.45 -14.98
N SER A 8 -12.78 -46.73 -15.60
CA SER A 8 -11.91 -45.77 -14.93
C SER A 8 -12.67 -44.45 -14.83
N ALA A 9 -13.24 -44.17 -13.66
CA ALA A 9 -13.89 -42.90 -13.38
C ALA A 9 -12.82 -41.85 -13.05
N LEU A 10 -12.25 -41.23 -14.09
CA LEU A 10 -11.42 -40.04 -13.98
C LEU A 10 -12.35 -38.84 -13.78
N PHE A 11 -12.65 -38.51 -12.53
CA PHE A 11 -13.45 -37.33 -12.17
C PHE A 11 -12.54 -36.09 -12.23
N THR A 12 -12.44 -35.51 -13.42
CA THR A 12 -11.70 -34.26 -13.68
C THR A 12 -12.38 -33.12 -12.95
N LEU A 13 -11.84 -32.73 -11.80
CA LEU A 13 -12.20 -31.54 -11.04
C LEU A 13 -11.76 -30.30 -11.86
N PHE A 14 -12.59 -29.85 -12.80
CA PHE A 14 -12.46 -28.55 -13.45
C PHE A 14 -12.83 -27.48 -12.42
N LEU A 15 -11.88 -27.18 -11.54
CA LEU A 15 -11.96 -26.08 -10.60
C LEU A 15 -11.78 -24.79 -11.40
N SER A 16 -12.88 -24.25 -11.91
CA SER A 16 -12.94 -22.97 -12.60
C SER A 16 -12.42 -21.89 -11.64
N ALA A 17 -11.15 -21.51 -11.82
CA ALA A 17 -10.57 -20.32 -11.23
C ALA A 17 -11.23 -19.11 -11.89
N ALA A 18 -12.45 -18.76 -11.44
CA ALA A 18 -12.99 -17.45 -11.69
C ALA A 18 -12.03 -16.46 -11.03
N GLY A 19 -11.16 -15.86 -11.85
CA GLY A 19 -10.21 -14.85 -11.41
C GLY A 19 -10.98 -13.72 -10.78
N ALA A 20 -10.93 -13.63 -9.44
CA ALA A 20 -11.37 -12.43 -8.76
C ALA A 20 -10.42 -11.31 -9.20
N HIS A 21 -10.90 -10.45 -10.08
CA HIS A 21 -10.20 -9.24 -10.50
C HIS A 21 -10.35 -8.21 -9.38
N ALA A 22 -9.49 -8.33 -8.38
CA ALA A 22 -9.38 -7.37 -7.29
C ALA A 22 -8.14 -6.49 -7.51
N GLY A 23 -8.27 -5.21 -7.17
CA GLY A 23 -7.16 -4.28 -7.07
C GLY A 23 -6.28 -4.70 -5.91
N GLY A 24 -5.03 -4.24 -5.92
CA GLY A 24 -4.07 -4.50 -4.86
C GLY A 24 -3.57 -3.21 -4.26
N LEU A 25 -3.46 -3.16 -2.93
CA LEU A 25 -2.77 -2.10 -2.22
C LEU A 25 -1.57 -2.71 -1.47
N SER A 26 -0.39 -2.12 -1.59
CA SER A 26 0.77 -2.51 -0.80
C SER A 26 1.45 -1.29 -0.16
N VAL A 27 2.10 -1.52 0.98
CA VAL A 27 2.92 -0.52 1.68
C VAL A 27 4.34 -1.06 1.79
N ILE A 28 5.30 -0.32 1.26
CA ILE A 28 6.74 -0.63 1.32
C ILE A 28 7.40 0.31 2.33
N GLY A 29 7.97 -0.27 3.38
CA GLY A 29 8.59 0.47 4.48
C GLY A 29 10.00 0.96 4.17
N PRO A 30 10.68 1.55 5.18
CA PRO A 30 11.97 2.21 4.99
C PRO A 30 13.19 1.31 4.76
N CYS A 31 13.07 0.00 5.05
CA CYS A 31 14.24 -0.86 5.26
C CYS A 31 14.34 -2.08 4.34
N SER A 32 13.28 -2.39 3.59
CA SER A 32 13.24 -3.51 2.65
C SER A 32 12.41 -3.11 1.42
N ALA A 33 12.73 -3.69 0.27
CA ALA A 33 11.90 -3.59 -0.92
C ALA A 33 10.63 -4.46 -0.82
N GLU A 34 10.57 -5.36 0.16
CA GLU A 34 9.40 -6.18 0.42
C GLU A 34 8.28 -5.37 1.10
N PRO A 35 7.01 -5.54 0.67
CA PRO A 35 5.88 -4.93 1.35
C PRO A 35 5.78 -5.38 2.82
N VAL A 36 5.55 -4.41 3.69
CA VAL A 36 5.22 -4.64 5.11
C VAL A 36 3.72 -4.80 5.33
N PHE A 37 2.92 -4.41 4.34
CA PHE A 37 1.47 -4.61 4.30
C PHE A 37 1.01 -4.84 2.86
N GLU A 38 0.09 -5.78 2.67
CA GLU A 38 -0.59 -6.02 1.40
C GLU A 38 -2.07 -6.32 1.65
N SER A 39 -2.94 -5.78 0.80
CA SER A 39 -4.37 -6.04 0.82
C SER A 39 -4.96 -5.98 -0.59
N SER A 40 -6.14 -6.54 -0.76
CA SER A 40 -6.92 -6.48 -2.00
C SER A 40 -8.19 -5.65 -1.80
N PHE A 41 -8.61 -4.92 -2.82
CA PHE A 41 -9.85 -4.13 -2.80
C PHE A 41 -10.67 -4.32 -4.08
N GLU A 42 -11.96 -4.04 -4.02
CA GLU A 42 -12.86 -3.99 -5.18
C GLU A 42 -13.27 -2.55 -5.45
N ILE A 43 -13.23 -2.12 -6.71
CA ILE A 43 -13.76 -0.81 -7.12
C ILE A 43 -15.23 -0.99 -7.47
N GLY A 44 -16.11 -0.57 -6.56
CA GLY A 44 -17.55 -0.68 -6.74
C GLY A 44 -18.11 0.36 -7.72
N GLY A 45 -18.12 0.05 -9.02
CA GLY A 45 -18.93 0.71 -10.07
C GLY A 45 -18.61 2.17 -10.43
N SER A 46 -18.39 3.04 -9.44
CA SER A 46 -17.93 4.42 -9.61
C SER A 46 -16.42 4.53 -9.39
N SER A 47 -15.76 5.37 -10.18
CA SER A 47 -14.34 5.67 -10.01
C SER A 47 -14.06 6.19 -8.60
N VAL A 48 -13.09 5.58 -7.92
CA VAL A 48 -12.63 5.95 -6.58
C VAL A 48 -11.20 6.47 -6.69
N SER A 49 -10.83 7.47 -5.88
CA SER A 49 -9.46 7.96 -5.88
C SER A 49 -8.49 6.99 -5.20
N ALA A 50 -7.22 7.00 -5.59
CA ALA A 50 -6.17 6.20 -4.96
C ALA A 50 -6.06 6.50 -3.47
N GLY A 51 -6.23 7.78 -3.09
CA GLY A 51 -6.28 8.22 -1.70
C GLY A 51 -7.42 7.59 -0.93
N LYS A 52 -8.65 7.70 -1.44
CA LYS A 52 -9.85 7.17 -0.76
C LYS A 52 -9.80 5.65 -0.60
N VAL A 53 -9.34 4.92 -1.62
CA VAL A 53 -9.14 3.46 -1.50
C VAL A 53 -8.13 3.14 -0.41
N SER A 54 -7.07 3.93 -0.29
CA SER A 54 -6.03 3.71 0.71
C SER A 54 -6.58 3.88 2.13
N GLU A 55 -7.32 4.96 2.38
CA GLU A 55 -8.01 5.19 3.65
C GLU A 55 -8.97 4.04 4.00
N ASP A 56 -9.80 3.60 3.05
CA ASP A 56 -10.75 2.51 3.28
C ASP A 56 -10.06 1.20 3.61
N VAL A 57 -8.98 0.88 2.88
CA VAL A 57 -8.18 -0.33 3.11
C VAL A 57 -7.50 -0.28 4.48
N PHE A 58 -6.88 0.85 4.84
CA PHE A 58 -6.20 0.98 6.13
C PHE A 58 -7.16 0.96 7.31
N ALA A 59 -8.29 1.66 7.20
CA ALA A 59 -9.34 1.63 8.21
C ALA A 59 -9.91 0.22 8.41
N ALA A 60 -10.20 -0.49 7.32
CA ALA A 60 -10.73 -1.86 7.40
C ALA A 60 -9.71 -2.87 7.94
N ALA A 61 -8.42 -2.66 7.66
CA ALA A 61 -7.34 -3.52 8.13
C ALA A 61 -6.74 -3.10 9.48
N GLY A 62 -7.24 -2.03 10.13
CA GLY A 62 -6.67 -1.53 11.38
C GLY A 62 -5.21 -1.08 11.28
N VAL A 63 -4.77 -0.66 10.09
CA VAL A 63 -3.42 -0.11 9.88
C VAL A 63 -3.42 1.33 10.39
N PRO A 64 -2.61 1.68 11.40
CA PRO A 64 -2.57 3.05 11.90
C PRO A 64 -1.94 3.96 10.85
N TYR A 65 -2.58 5.11 10.59
CA TYR A 65 -2.08 6.13 9.68
C TYR A 65 -2.48 7.53 10.16
N THR A 66 -1.74 8.55 9.69
CA THR A 66 -2.09 9.96 9.86
C THR A 66 -2.06 10.66 8.50
N GLY A 67 -3.04 11.50 8.22
CA GLY A 67 -3.24 12.13 6.92
C GLY A 67 -4.68 11.93 6.46
N ASP A 68 -4.90 12.12 5.16
CA ASP A 68 -6.19 11.96 4.51
C ASP A 68 -6.02 11.48 3.05
N GLY A 69 -7.11 11.44 2.30
CA GLY A 69 -7.12 11.05 0.89
C GLY A 69 -6.21 11.88 -0.01
N ASP A 70 -5.84 13.10 0.36
CA ASP A 70 -4.92 13.92 -0.44
C ASP A 70 -3.44 13.68 -0.09
N GLY A 71 -3.14 13.03 1.03
CA GLY A 71 -1.78 12.65 1.38
C GLY A 71 -1.64 11.99 2.74
N LEU A 72 -0.71 11.04 2.83
CA LEU A 72 -0.40 10.34 4.07
C LEU A 72 0.90 10.87 4.67
N LEU A 73 0.81 11.35 5.90
CA LEU A 73 1.96 11.84 6.66
C LEU A 73 2.69 10.69 7.37
N SER A 74 1.95 9.66 7.79
CA SER A 74 2.50 8.47 8.44
C SER A 74 1.64 7.24 8.15
N ILE A 75 2.27 6.09 7.97
CA ILE A 75 1.65 4.77 7.89
C ILE A 75 2.46 3.84 8.82
N MET A 76 1.78 3.07 9.67
CA MET A 76 2.41 2.20 10.69
C MET A 76 3.40 2.96 11.59
N ASP A 77 2.98 4.14 12.06
CA ASP A 77 3.76 5.01 12.95
C ASP A 77 5.14 5.38 12.40
N SER A 78 5.30 5.40 11.08
CA SER A 78 6.50 5.88 10.41
C SER A 78 6.84 7.32 10.83
N PRO A 79 8.13 7.70 10.87
CA PRO A 79 8.54 9.06 11.18
C PRO A 79 7.95 10.08 10.21
N SER A 80 7.59 11.26 10.73
CA SER A 80 7.07 12.38 9.97
C SER A 80 7.61 13.71 10.52
N GLY A 81 7.46 14.79 9.77
CA GLY A 81 7.94 16.12 10.16
C GLY A 81 9.46 16.14 10.44
N ALA A 82 9.86 16.74 11.56
CA ALA A 82 11.27 16.84 11.93
C ALA A 82 11.96 15.48 12.18
N ALA A 83 11.20 14.45 12.58
CA ALA A 83 11.72 13.10 12.79
C ALA A 83 12.00 12.36 11.46
N ALA A 84 11.45 12.87 10.35
CA ALA A 84 11.66 12.35 9.00
C ALA A 84 12.79 13.08 8.25
N VAL A 85 13.67 13.80 8.93
CA VAL A 85 14.83 14.45 8.32
C VAL A 85 16.10 13.70 8.71
N GLU A 86 16.92 13.33 7.72
CA GLU A 86 18.26 12.79 7.92
C GLU A 86 19.29 13.82 7.46
N VAL A 87 20.20 14.21 8.35
CA VAL A 87 21.37 15.02 8.00
C VAL A 87 22.51 14.07 7.66
N VAL A 88 22.77 13.90 6.36
CA VAL A 88 23.81 12.98 5.86
C VAL A 88 25.19 13.61 6.01
N SER A 89 25.31 14.90 5.73
CA SER A 89 26.54 15.70 5.91
C SER A 89 26.20 17.19 6.05
N GLY A 90 27.22 18.04 6.20
CA GLY A 90 27.02 19.50 6.24
C GLY A 90 26.45 20.10 4.94
N SER A 91 26.50 19.37 3.82
CA SER A 91 25.97 19.81 2.52
C SER A 91 24.92 18.86 1.94
N GLU A 92 24.53 17.81 2.67
CA GLU A 92 23.55 16.81 2.21
C GLU A 92 22.54 16.50 3.31
N MET A 93 21.25 16.60 2.98
CA MET A 93 20.15 16.15 3.82
C MET A 93 19.10 15.40 3.00
N ARG A 94 18.37 14.51 3.65
CA ARG A 94 17.25 13.78 3.05
C ARG A 94 15.99 14.06 3.86
N VAL A 95 14.91 14.38 3.18
CA VAL A 95 13.59 14.56 3.80
C VAL A 95 12.71 13.42 3.35
N TYR A 96 12.24 12.65 4.32
CA TYR A 96 11.46 11.45 4.09
C TYR A 96 9.96 11.73 4.18
N GLY A 97 9.20 10.95 3.44
CA GLY A 97 7.75 10.98 3.41
C GLY A 97 7.18 9.81 2.62
N TRP A 98 5.86 9.80 2.45
CA TRP A 98 5.18 8.76 1.68
C TRP A 98 4.93 9.23 0.25
N CYS A 99 5.40 8.44 -0.70
CA CYS A 99 5.03 8.56 -2.11
C CYS A 99 4.09 7.42 -2.49
N TYR A 100 3.31 7.62 -3.54
CA TYR A 100 2.41 6.60 -4.07
C TYR A 100 2.66 6.37 -5.55
N ALA A 101 2.45 5.13 -5.98
CA ALA A 101 2.46 4.74 -7.37
C ALA A 101 1.19 3.95 -7.70
N VAL A 102 0.73 4.08 -8.94
CA VAL A 102 -0.36 3.28 -9.50
C VAL A 102 0.15 2.56 -10.74
N ASN A 103 0.04 1.24 -10.76
CA ASN A 103 0.50 0.39 -11.87
C ASN A 103 1.97 0.66 -12.27
N GLY A 104 2.84 0.89 -11.28
CA GLY A 104 4.27 1.14 -11.49
C GLY A 104 4.63 2.57 -11.90
N SER A 105 3.66 3.49 -12.01
CA SER A 105 3.91 4.90 -12.31
C SER A 105 3.59 5.78 -11.12
N THR A 106 4.46 6.74 -10.80
CA THR A 106 4.25 7.75 -9.75
C THR A 106 3.53 8.95 -10.36
N PRO A 107 2.22 9.17 -10.09
CA PRO A 107 1.50 10.27 -10.71
C PRO A 107 1.96 11.63 -10.13
N SER A 108 1.85 12.68 -10.93
CA SER A 108 2.20 14.05 -10.52
C SER A 108 1.08 14.80 -9.79
N VAL A 109 -0.08 14.16 -9.62
CA VAL A 109 -1.24 14.70 -8.89
C VAL A 109 -1.33 14.08 -7.51
N MET A 110 -2.08 14.72 -6.60
CA MET A 110 -2.35 14.15 -5.29
C MET A 110 -3.18 12.85 -5.40
N PRO A 111 -2.99 11.87 -4.50
CA PRO A 111 -3.70 10.59 -4.52
C PRO A 111 -5.24 10.77 -4.46
N GLY A 112 -5.74 11.84 -3.84
CA GLY A 112 -7.16 12.16 -3.78
C GLY A 112 -7.74 12.63 -5.12
N ALA A 113 -6.87 13.14 -6.02
CA ALA A 113 -7.21 13.56 -7.38
C ALA A 113 -6.92 12.50 -8.45
N PHE A 114 -6.28 11.38 -8.09
CA PHE A 114 -5.99 10.28 -9.02
C PHE A 114 -7.07 9.21 -8.96
N PHE A 115 -7.94 9.15 -9.97
CA PHE A 115 -9.06 8.19 -10.01
C PHE A 115 -8.66 6.86 -10.64
N LEU A 116 -9.01 5.76 -9.96
CA LEU A 116 -8.81 4.41 -10.45
C LEU A 116 -9.98 4.02 -11.37
N HIS A 117 -9.64 3.50 -12.56
CA HIS A 117 -10.60 3.06 -13.57
C HIS A 117 -10.55 1.55 -13.84
N ASP A 118 -9.55 0.86 -13.30
CA ASP A 118 -9.29 -0.56 -13.52
C ASP A 118 -9.45 -1.31 -12.20
N ASN A 119 -10.32 -2.31 -12.18
CA ASN A 119 -10.56 -3.19 -11.03
C ASN A 119 -9.35 -4.07 -10.69
N THR A 120 -8.28 -4.03 -11.47
CA THR A 120 -7.00 -4.70 -11.21
C THR A 120 -5.87 -3.74 -10.85
N ALA A 121 -6.18 -2.45 -10.64
CA ALA A 121 -5.20 -1.44 -10.31
C ALA A 121 -4.35 -1.82 -9.07
N ARG A 122 -3.05 -1.55 -9.16
CA ARG A 122 -2.08 -1.75 -8.09
C ARG A 122 -1.64 -0.41 -7.52
N VAL A 123 -2.12 -0.09 -6.33
CA VAL A 123 -1.71 1.08 -5.55
C VAL A 123 -0.55 0.66 -4.65
N VAL A 124 0.56 1.40 -4.70
CA VAL A 124 1.72 1.15 -3.84
C VAL A 124 2.03 2.43 -3.10
N TRP A 125 2.01 2.38 -1.77
CA TRP A 125 2.62 3.41 -0.93
C TRP A 125 4.02 2.97 -0.58
N PHE A 126 5.02 3.83 -0.76
CA PHE A 126 6.39 3.51 -0.43
C PHE A 126 7.04 4.68 0.29
N TYR A 127 7.77 4.36 1.36
CA TYR A 127 8.47 5.37 2.12
C TYR A 127 9.68 5.82 1.31
N ALA A 128 9.76 7.10 1.04
CA ALA A 128 10.67 7.67 0.07
C ALA A 128 11.31 8.94 0.62
N TYR A 129 12.30 9.47 -0.11
CA TYR A 129 12.92 10.74 0.24
C TYR A 129 13.14 11.64 -0.97
N SER A 130 13.28 12.93 -0.66
CA SER A 130 13.91 13.91 -1.53
C SER A 130 15.28 14.26 -0.96
N ALA A 131 16.30 14.34 -1.81
CA ALA A 131 17.64 14.72 -1.41
C ALA A 131 17.89 16.20 -1.67
N TYR A 132 18.50 16.89 -0.71
CA TYR A 132 19.10 18.20 -0.90
C TYR A 132 20.60 18.04 -0.84
N LYS A 133 21.31 18.51 -1.87
CA LYS A 133 22.76 18.43 -1.98
C LYS A 133 23.32 19.73 -2.54
N GLU A 134 24.28 20.31 -1.83
CA GLU A 134 25.04 21.50 -2.31
C GLU A 134 24.16 22.69 -2.71
N GLY A 135 23.05 22.94 -2.00
CA GLY A 135 22.15 24.06 -2.34
C GLY A 135 20.95 23.68 -3.21
N VAL A 136 20.89 22.44 -3.71
CA VAL A 136 19.92 22.03 -4.74
C VAL A 136 19.10 20.84 -4.28
N TRP A 137 17.78 20.91 -4.46
CA TRP A 137 16.90 19.76 -4.32
C TRP A 137 16.99 18.89 -5.57
N GLY A 138 17.34 17.62 -5.39
CA GLY A 138 17.37 16.61 -6.44
C GLY A 138 16.02 15.92 -6.59
N ASP A 139 16.06 14.70 -7.13
CA ASP A 139 14.88 13.88 -7.37
C ASP A 139 14.07 13.64 -6.09
N SER A 140 12.75 13.59 -6.25
CA SER A 140 11.79 13.26 -5.20
C SER A 140 11.30 11.82 -5.38
N CYS A 141 10.73 11.26 -4.31
CA CYS A 141 10.19 9.90 -4.30
C CYS A 141 11.24 8.82 -4.62
N LEU A 142 12.48 8.98 -4.16
CA LEU A 142 13.47 7.89 -4.17
C LEU A 142 13.17 6.91 -3.04
N PRO A 143 13.04 5.60 -3.30
CA PRO A 143 12.69 4.64 -2.26
C PRO A 143 13.74 4.60 -1.15
N SER A 144 13.30 4.77 0.10
CA SER A 144 14.20 4.87 1.25
C SER A 144 14.94 3.57 1.56
N TYR A 145 14.38 2.41 1.18
CA TYR A 145 15.02 1.11 1.33
C TYR A 145 16.29 0.95 0.49
N GLU A 146 16.57 1.83 -0.47
CA GLU A 146 17.81 1.81 -1.24
C GLU A 146 19.00 2.33 -0.42
N VAL A 147 18.76 3.36 0.40
CA VAL A 147 19.78 3.97 1.28
C VAL A 147 19.77 3.41 2.69
N ARG A 148 18.64 2.81 3.13
CA ARG A 148 18.46 2.16 4.45
C ARG A 148 18.99 3.03 5.59
N PRO A 149 18.40 4.21 5.81
CA PRO A 149 18.93 5.18 6.75
C PRO A 149 18.96 4.59 8.17
N HIS A 150 20.06 4.80 8.87
CA HIS A 150 20.30 4.16 10.17
C HIS A 150 19.22 4.54 11.19
N GLN A 151 18.71 5.77 11.15
CA GLN A 151 17.66 6.25 12.04
C GLN A 151 16.34 5.48 11.94
N PHE A 152 16.06 4.80 10.82
CA PHE A 152 14.86 3.98 10.66
C PHE A 152 15.17 2.48 10.70
N CYS A 153 16.37 2.07 10.30
CA CYS A 153 16.69 0.65 10.08
C CYS A 153 17.63 0.03 11.12
N ALA A 154 18.08 0.78 12.13
CA ALA A 154 19.00 0.25 13.15
C ALA A 154 18.34 -0.67 14.19
N ALA A 155 17.04 -0.54 14.43
CA ALA A 155 16.33 -1.30 15.47
C ALA A 155 16.31 -2.82 15.23
N THR A 156 16.47 -3.27 13.98
CA THR A 156 16.47 -4.68 13.62
C THR A 156 17.67 -5.48 14.16
N ARG A 157 18.71 -4.82 14.72
CA ARG A 157 19.86 -5.52 15.34
C ARG A 157 19.73 -5.77 16.85
N ALA A 158 18.78 -5.13 17.54
CA ALA A 158 18.66 -5.24 19.00
C ALA A 158 17.40 -6.00 19.46
N GLY A 159 16.62 -6.56 18.52
CA GLY A 159 15.33 -7.20 18.86
C GLY A 159 14.29 -6.20 19.37
N ALA A 160 14.51 -4.89 19.17
CA ALA A 160 13.50 -3.88 19.37
C ALA A 160 12.67 -3.83 18.07
N PRO A 161 11.37 -4.16 18.13
CA PRO A 161 10.48 -3.91 17.01
C PRO A 161 10.58 -2.44 16.65
N LEU A 162 10.58 -2.12 15.35
CA LEU A 162 9.97 -0.85 14.95
C LEU A 162 8.61 -0.83 15.64
N SER A 163 8.21 0.30 16.24
CA SER A 163 7.05 0.47 17.12
C SER A 163 5.69 -0.08 16.62
N GLY A 164 5.64 -0.76 15.48
CA GLY A 164 4.60 -1.70 15.08
C GLY A 164 4.95 -3.17 15.31
N ASP A 165 5.27 -3.57 16.55
CA ASP A 165 4.81 -4.88 17.05
C ASP A 165 3.27 -4.81 17.14
N ILE A 166 2.62 -4.69 15.99
CA ILE A 166 1.24 -5.05 15.82
C ILE A 166 1.27 -6.54 16.14
N ALA A 167 0.76 -6.90 17.32
CA ALA A 167 0.60 -8.29 17.72
C ALA A 167 0.09 -9.10 16.52
N PRO A 168 0.54 -10.36 16.34
CA PRO A 168 0.10 -11.23 15.25
C PRO A 168 -1.38 -11.57 15.42
N ALA A 169 -2.24 -10.62 15.10
CA ALA A 169 -3.67 -10.70 15.06
C ALA A 169 -4.09 -9.83 13.90
N LEU A 170 -3.74 -10.24 12.68
CA LEU A 170 -4.46 -9.97 11.43
C LEU A 170 -3.75 -10.73 10.31
N ARG A 171 -3.97 -12.06 10.27
CA ARG A 171 -3.88 -12.81 9.01
C ARG A 171 -5.04 -12.36 8.12
N PRO A 172 -4.84 -11.93 6.86
CA PRO A 172 -5.95 -11.58 5.98
C PRO A 172 -6.43 -12.81 5.21
N ALA A 173 -7.75 -12.91 5.02
CA ALA A 173 -8.40 -13.52 3.85
C ALA A 173 -9.93 -13.39 3.97
N GLY A 174 -10.42 -12.18 4.18
CA GLY A 174 -11.83 -11.86 3.98
C GLY A 174 -11.90 -10.86 2.84
N VAL A 175 -12.27 -11.29 1.64
CA VAL A 175 -12.71 -10.37 0.59
C VAL A 175 -13.83 -9.53 1.20
N LEU A 176 -13.61 -8.22 1.34
CA LEU A 176 -14.63 -7.28 1.83
C LEU A 176 -15.72 -7.16 0.76
N ARG A 177 -16.65 -8.12 0.73
CA ARG A 177 -17.86 -8.02 -0.08
C ARG A 177 -18.84 -7.08 0.61
N GLY A 178 -19.10 -5.95 -0.05
CA GLY A 178 -20.27 -5.11 0.23
C GLY A 178 -20.04 -4.03 1.28
N MET A 179 -19.29 -2.99 0.93
CA MET A 179 -19.57 -1.67 1.51
C MET A 179 -20.87 -1.13 0.90
N PRO A 180 -21.89 -0.77 1.69
CA PRO A 180 -23.08 -0.14 1.17
C PRO A 180 -22.73 1.23 0.58
N ALA A 181 -23.28 1.53 -0.60
CA ALA A 181 -23.16 2.83 -1.24
C ALA A 181 -23.61 3.94 -0.27
N LEU A 182 -22.69 4.85 0.07
CA LEU A 182 -22.97 6.02 0.89
C LEU A 182 -24.01 6.91 0.20
N GLY A 183 -24.91 7.44 1.03
CA GLY A 183 -26.16 8.10 0.69
C GLY A 183 -26.07 9.22 -0.36
N ALA A 184 -27.22 9.39 -1.03
CA ALA A 184 -27.52 10.45 -1.98
C ALA A 184 -27.19 11.86 -1.43
N PRO A 185 -26.87 12.82 -2.33
CA PRO A 185 -26.51 14.18 -1.94
C PRO A 185 -27.68 14.90 -1.25
N VAL A 186 -27.36 15.60 -0.16
CA VAL A 186 -28.25 16.53 0.53
C VAL A 186 -28.47 17.75 -0.38
N PRO A 187 -29.73 18.12 -0.69
CA PRO A 187 -29.99 19.34 -1.46
C PRO A 187 -29.59 20.56 -0.63
N ARG A 188 -28.87 21.50 -1.26
CA ARG A 188 -28.66 22.84 -0.71
C ARG A 188 -29.87 23.69 -1.07
N GLU A 189 -30.48 24.29 -0.05
CA GLU A 189 -31.43 25.39 -0.18
C GLU A 189 -30.72 26.70 -0.53
#